data_AF-A0A9R0ZL41-F1
#
_entry.id   AF-A0A9R0ZL41-F1
#
_cell.length_a   1.000
_cell.length_b   1.000
_cell.length_c   1.000
_cell.angle_alpha   90.00
_cell.angle_beta   90.00
_cell.angle_gamma   90.00
#
_symmetry.space_group_name_H-M   'P 1'
#
loop_
_entity.id
_entity.type
_entity.pdbx_description
1 polymer ?
#
loop_
_entity_poly.entity_id
_entity_poly.type
_entity_poly.pdbx_seq_one_letter_code
_entity_poly.pdbx_strand_id
1 'polypeptide(L)'
;MVLKWKIDRGVTWESAKAMLEERQKDGACSSNEGFYESRREWMGRRHFILAFEGSTEGMYRVTRPAVGEASKEMPLAELEGKYKKASSSGKTGEGWQEEYDVSSKQCMHGPKCRLGSDCTVGRRLQEINVLGGLILPVWGAVEKALNKQARQAHKRIRVVRLETTDDNHRIVGLVIPNTAVESVLEGLQWVQDIDE
;
A
#
# COMPACT_ATOMS: atom_id res chain seq x y z
N MET A 1 -6.35 4.97 23.04
CA MET A 1 -7.03 5.96 22.16
C MET A 1 -6.97 5.47 20.71
N VAL A 2 -8.09 5.41 20.00
CA VAL A 2 -8.11 5.04 18.56
C VAL A 2 -8.01 6.32 17.72
N LEU A 3 -6.95 6.44 16.94
CA LEU A 3 -6.67 7.58 16.06
C LEU A 3 -6.89 7.18 14.60
N LYS A 4 -7.48 8.07 13.81
CA LYS A 4 -7.66 7.87 12.37
C LYS A 4 -6.54 8.56 11.62
N TRP A 5 -5.87 7.82 10.75
CA TRP A 5 -4.76 8.29 9.94
C TRP A 5 -5.05 8.09 8.47
N LYS A 6 -4.64 9.05 7.65
CA LYS A 6 -4.66 8.94 6.19
C LYS A 6 -3.24 8.69 5.70
N ILE A 7 -3.03 7.53 5.10
CA ILE A 7 -1.74 7.12 4.54
C ILE A 7 -1.79 7.33 3.03
N ASP A 8 -0.75 7.97 2.50
CA ASP A 8 -0.42 7.95 1.08
C ASP A 8 0.72 6.94 0.86
N ARG A 9 0.47 5.92 0.03
CA ARG A 9 1.45 4.88 -0.33
C ARG A 9 1.90 4.99 -1.78
N GLY A 10 1.53 6.08 -2.45
CA GLY A 10 1.80 6.25 -3.85
C GLY A 10 3.24 6.64 -4.10
N VAL A 11 3.67 6.43 -5.34
CA VAL A 11 4.96 6.90 -5.82
C VAL A 11 4.67 7.82 -7.01
N THR A 12 5.06 9.08 -6.89
CA THR A 12 4.88 10.05 -7.97
C THR A 12 5.79 9.70 -9.15
N TRP A 13 5.50 10.25 -10.33
CA TRP A 13 6.34 10.05 -11.50
C TRP A 13 7.77 10.55 -11.27
N GLU A 14 7.92 11.71 -10.63
CA GLU A 14 9.21 12.33 -10.32
C GLU A 14 10.02 11.45 -9.38
N SER A 15 9.38 10.89 -8.35
CA SER A 15 10.02 9.98 -7.40
C SER A 15 10.46 8.68 -8.09
N ALA A 16 9.60 8.09 -8.93
CA ALA A 16 9.94 6.89 -9.70
C ALA A 16 11.09 7.14 -10.69
N LYS A 17 11.12 8.31 -11.33
CA LYS A 17 12.19 8.71 -12.24
C LYS A 17 13.51 8.90 -11.48
N ALA A 18 13.48 9.55 -10.32
CA ALA A 18 14.64 9.71 -9.46
C ALA A 18 15.22 8.36 -9.01
N MET A 19 14.36 7.39 -8.63
CA MET A 19 14.79 6.02 -8.30
C MET A 19 15.53 5.35 -9.46
N LEU A 20 15.05 5.52 -10.70
CA LEU A 20 15.71 4.95 -11.87
C LEU A 20 17.06 5.64 -12.17
N GLU A 21 17.12 6.97 -12.06
CA GLU A 21 18.34 7.74 -12.28
C GLU A 21 19.41 7.44 -11.23
N GLU A 22 19.04 7.24 -9.97
CA GLU A 22 19.95 6.83 -8.89
C GLU A 22 20.55 5.44 -9.17
N ARG A 23 19.70 4.46 -9.52
CA ARG A 23 20.15 3.09 -9.83
C ARG A 23 21.05 3.03 -11.06
N GLN A 24 20.83 3.90 -12.05
CA GLN A 24 21.71 4.01 -13.21
C GLN A 24 23.09 4.58 -12.85
N LYS A 25 23.17 5.49 -11.87
CA LYS A 25 24.45 6.04 -11.37
C LYS A 25 25.27 5.00 -10.61
N ASP A 26 24.60 4.09 -9.89
CA ASP A 26 25.23 3.02 -9.12
C ASP A 26 25.87 1.92 -10.00
N GLY A 27 25.74 2.00 -11.33
CA GLY A 27 26.41 1.11 -12.28
C GLY A 27 25.85 -0.33 -12.35
N ALA A 28 24.86 -0.66 -11.54
CA ALA A 28 24.24 -1.99 -11.46
C ALA A 28 22.99 -2.12 -12.36
N CYS A 29 22.98 -1.45 -13.52
CA CYS A 29 21.77 -1.41 -14.35
C CYS A 29 21.69 -2.63 -15.26
N SER A 30 20.84 -3.60 -14.93
CA SER A 30 20.58 -4.72 -15.81
C SER A 30 19.73 -4.29 -17.01
N SER A 31 19.88 -4.98 -18.14
CA SER A 31 19.21 -4.61 -19.40
C SER A 31 17.69 -4.59 -19.32
N ASN A 32 17.11 -5.24 -18.30
CA ASN A 32 15.68 -5.35 -18.07
C ASN A 32 15.16 -4.38 -17.00
N GLU A 33 15.99 -3.51 -16.43
CA GLU A 33 15.49 -2.49 -15.49
C GLU A 33 14.82 -1.32 -16.23
N GLY A 34 13.79 -0.76 -15.61
CA GLY A 34 13.13 0.46 -16.09
C GLY A 34 11.61 0.40 -16.05
N PHE A 35 11.00 1.28 -16.84
CA PHE A 35 9.54 1.42 -16.88
C PHE A 35 8.89 0.45 -17.86
N TYR A 36 7.68 0.03 -17.49
CA TYR A 36 6.90 -0.99 -18.19
C TYR A 36 5.43 -0.57 -18.27
N GLU A 37 4.83 -0.80 -19.43
CA GLU A 37 3.40 -0.63 -19.70
C GLU A 37 2.76 -2.01 -19.87
N SER A 38 1.57 -2.23 -19.30
CA SER A 38 0.83 -3.47 -19.48
C SER A 38 0.54 -3.73 -20.97
N ARG A 39 0.77 -4.96 -21.45
CA ARG A 39 0.49 -5.32 -22.86
C ARG A 39 -0.99 -5.26 -23.22
N ARG A 40 -1.86 -5.51 -22.24
CA ARG A 40 -3.32 -5.51 -22.40
C ARG A 40 -3.93 -4.61 -21.34
N GLU A 41 -5.02 -3.98 -21.69
CA GLU A 41 -5.89 -3.34 -20.71
C GLU A 41 -6.55 -4.42 -19.85
N TRP A 42 -6.45 -4.26 -18.54
CA TRP A 42 -7.11 -5.13 -17.60
C TRP A 42 -7.66 -4.26 -16.47
N MET A 43 -8.82 -4.65 -15.93
CA MET A 43 -9.58 -3.81 -14.98
C MET A 43 -9.95 -2.42 -15.52
N GLY A 44 -10.06 -2.29 -16.85
CA GLY A 44 -10.56 -1.09 -17.52
C GLY A 44 -9.52 0.00 -17.81
N ARG A 45 -8.22 -0.29 -17.64
CA ARG A 45 -7.14 0.64 -18.00
C ARG A 45 -5.83 -0.09 -18.28
N ARG A 46 -4.85 0.65 -18.81
CA ARG A 46 -3.45 0.20 -18.84
C ARG A 46 -2.80 0.51 -17.50
N HIS A 47 -1.85 -0.34 -17.13
CA HIS A 47 -1.13 -0.24 -15.87
C HIS A 47 0.35 -0.04 -16.12
N PHE A 48 0.95 0.81 -15.30
CA PHE A 48 2.35 1.18 -15.40
C PHE A 48 3.11 0.71 -14.17
N ILE A 49 4.32 0.18 -14.40
CA ILE A 49 5.19 -0.30 -13.33
C ILE A 49 6.64 0.08 -13.60
N LEU A 50 7.41 0.22 -12.53
CA LEU A 50 8.86 0.38 -12.56
C LEU A 50 9.44 -0.92 -11.99
N ALA A 51 10.34 -1.57 -12.74
CA ALA A 51 10.94 -2.83 -12.31
C ALA A 51 12.46 -2.66 -12.18
N PHE A 52 12.98 -3.15 -11.06
CA PHE A 52 14.41 -3.29 -10.79
C PHE A 52 14.74 -4.75 -10.53
N GLU A 53 15.95 -5.16 -10.86
CA GLU A 53 16.41 -6.48 -10.49
C GLU A 53 16.55 -6.58 -8.96
N GLY A 54 16.04 -7.69 -8.43
CA GLY A 54 16.10 -8.03 -7.02
C GLY A 54 17.46 -8.58 -6.63
N SER A 55 17.55 -9.11 -5.42
CA SER A 55 18.77 -9.79 -4.95
C SER A 55 18.97 -11.15 -5.62
N THR A 56 17.90 -11.74 -6.14
CA THR A 56 17.94 -13.02 -6.86
C THR A 56 17.88 -12.73 -8.36
N GLU A 57 18.86 -13.25 -9.11
CA GLU A 57 18.91 -13.09 -10.56
C GLU A 57 17.61 -13.57 -11.21
N GLY A 58 17.06 -12.78 -12.14
CA GLY A 58 15.80 -13.09 -12.81
C GLY A 58 14.53 -12.80 -11.99
N MET A 59 14.65 -12.30 -10.75
CA MET A 59 13.54 -11.83 -9.94
C MET A 59 13.56 -10.31 -9.87
N TYR A 60 12.40 -9.68 -10.07
CA TYR A 60 12.27 -8.23 -10.21
C TYR A 60 11.39 -7.65 -9.11
N ARG A 61 11.90 -6.61 -8.44
CA ARG A 61 11.13 -5.77 -7.52
C ARG A 61 10.33 -4.78 -8.34
N VAL A 62 9.02 -4.77 -8.13
CA VAL A 62 8.07 -4.01 -8.94
C VAL A 62 7.46 -2.89 -8.12
N THR A 63 7.69 -1.66 -8.53
CA THR A 63 7.07 -0.45 -7.96
C THR A 63 5.89 -0.02 -8.81
N ARG A 64 4.77 0.27 -8.16
CA ARG A 64 3.52 0.71 -8.79
C ARG A 64 3.15 2.13 -8.34
N PRO A 65 2.51 2.94 -9.20
CA PRO A 65 2.09 4.30 -8.85
C PRO A 65 1.19 4.34 -7.62
N ALA A 66 0.29 3.36 -7.48
CA ALA A 66 -0.73 3.36 -6.43
C ALA A 66 -0.27 2.84 -5.06
N VAL A 67 0.67 1.90 -5.01
CA VAL A 67 0.99 1.15 -3.77
C VAL A 67 2.48 1.07 -3.46
N GLY A 68 3.33 1.67 -4.31
CA GLY A 68 4.77 1.59 -4.19
C GLY A 68 5.33 0.22 -4.51
N GLU A 69 6.44 -0.13 -3.87
CA GLU A 69 7.15 -1.39 -4.07
C GLU A 69 6.29 -2.58 -3.63
N ALA A 70 6.13 -3.56 -4.51
CA ALA A 70 5.41 -4.78 -4.23
C ALA A 70 6.19 -5.65 -3.26
N SER A 71 5.50 -6.25 -2.29
CA SER A 71 6.12 -7.13 -1.29
C SER A 71 6.65 -8.45 -1.84
N LYS A 72 6.24 -8.82 -3.06
CA LYS A 72 6.69 -10.02 -3.76
C LYS A 72 7.39 -9.62 -5.04
N GLU A 73 8.57 -10.21 -5.25
CA GLU A 73 9.28 -10.13 -6.51
C GLU A 73 8.55 -10.90 -7.61
N MET A 74 8.71 -10.44 -8.84
CA MET A 74 8.11 -11.03 -10.04
C MET A 74 9.21 -11.67 -10.91
N PRO A 75 9.06 -12.92 -11.35
CA PRO A 75 10.02 -13.53 -12.28
C PRO A 75 10.03 -12.79 -13.62
N LEU A 76 11.20 -12.74 -14.28
CA LEU A 76 11.37 -12.08 -15.59
C LEU A 76 10.36 -12.57 -16.64
N ALA A 77 10.12 -13.88 -16.72
CA ALA A 77 9.17 -14.46 -17.66
C ALA A 77 7.73 -13.95 -17.45
N GLU A 78 7.34 -13.70 -16.20
CA GLU A 78 6.03 -13.12 -15.88
C GLU A 78 5.98 -11.63 -16.24
N LEU A 79 7.06 -10.89 -15.94
CA LEU A 79 7.20 -9.47 -16.26
C LEU A 79 7.10 -9.24 -17.77
N GLU A 80 7.89 -9.95 -18.57
CA GLU A 80 7.88 -9.85 -20.03
C GLU A 80 6.57 -10.36 -20.65
N GLY A 81 5.92 -11.35 -20.04
CA GLY A 81 4.64 -11.86 -20.51
C GLY A 81 3.50 -10.87 -20.31
N LYS A 82 3.47 -10.15 -19.18
CA LYS A 82 2.38 -9.22 -18.82
C LYS A 82 2.62 -7.79 -19.29
N TYR A 83 3.88 -7.38 -19.35
CA TYR A 83 4.27 -6.00 -19.61
C TYR A 83 5.21 -5.90 -20.80
N LYS A 84 5.25 -4.71 -21.39
CA LYS A 84 6.19 -4.33 -22.43
C LYS A 84 7.04 -3.20 -21.88
N LYS A 85 8.36 -3.32 -22.03
CA LYS A 85 9.30 -2.27 -21.64
C LYS A 85 8.97 -0.97 -22.41
N ALA A 86 8.88 0.13 -21.69
CA ALA A 86 8.59 1.43 -22.25
C ALA A 86 9.77 1.93 -23.09
N SER A 87 9.49 2.34 -24.33
CA SER A 87 10.48 2.97 -25.22
C SER A 87 10.49 4.50 -25.12
N SER A 88 9.40 5.10 -24.61
CA SER A 88 9.26 6.56 -24.45
C SER A 88 8.92 6.89 -23.01
N SER A 89 9.76 7.73 -22.39
CA SER A 89 9.57 8.22 -21.02
C SER A 89 8.36 9.16 -20.91
N GLY A 90 8.06 9.95 -21.94
CA GLY A 90 6.95 10.91 -21.93
C GLY A 90 5.58 10.24 -21.79
N LYS A 91 5.26 9.32 -22.71
CA LYS A 91 3.98 8.58 -22.69
C LYS A 91 3.80 7.76 -21.41
N THR A 92 4.90 7.19 -20.92
CA THR A 92 4.89 6.39 -19.68
C THR A 92 4.67 7.26 -18.46
N GLY A 93 5.23 8.48 -18.43
CA GLY A 93 5.01 9.43 -17.36
C GLY A 93 3.56 9.90 -17.28
N GLU A 94 2.95 10.24 -18.41
CA GLU A 94 1.53 10.61 -18.46
C GLU A 94 0.63 9.50 -17.92
N GLY A 95 0.85 8.26 -18.38
CA GLY A 95 0.07 7.12 -17.92
C GLY A 95 0.32 6.74 -16.45
N TRP A 96 1.56 6.90 -15.97
CA TRP A 96 1.89 6.73 -14.55
C TRP A 96 1.15 7.75 -13.68
N GLN A 97 1.18 9.01 -14.08
CA GLN A 97 0.54 10.12 -13.36
C GLN A 97 -0.99 9.96 -13.35
N GLU A 98 -1.59 9.58 -14.48
CA GLU A 98 -3.02 9.26 -14.54
C GLU A 98 -3.39 8.12 -13.59
N GLU A 99 -2.61 7.03 -13.60
CA GLU A 99 -2.85 5.91 -12.69
C GLU A 99 -2.70 6.32 -11.22
N TYR A 100 -1.68 7.13 -10.92
CA TYR A 100 -1.41 7.70 -9.60
C TYR A 100 -2.60 8.55 -9.11
N ASP A 101 -3.15 9.42 -9.95
CA ASP A 101 -4.25 10.31 -9.58
C ASP A 101 -5.57 9.55 -9.40
N VAL A 102 -5.90 8.63 -10.31
CA VAL A 102 -7.12 7.82 -10.20
C VAL A 102 -7.08 6.91 -8.97
N SER A 103 -5.91 6.37 -8.63
CA SER A 103 -5.76 5.46 -7.48
C SER A 103 -6.02 6.11 -6.12
N SER A 104 -6.08 7.45 -6.04
CA SER A 104 -6.46 8.17 -4.83
C SER A 104 -7.92 7.91 -4.40
N LYS A 105 -8.82 7.66 -5.37
CA LYS A 105 -10.26 7.48 -5.15
C LYS A 105 -10.77 6.11 -5.59
N GLN A 106 -10.11 5.50 -6.58
CA GLN A 106 -10.56 4.26 -7.20
C GLN A 106 -9.66 3.08 -6.82
N CYS A 107 -10.28 1.94 -6.51
CA CYS A 107 -9.55 0.70 -6.28
C CYS A 107 -8.99 0.10 -7.58
N MET A 108 -8.05 -0.85 -7.48
CA MET A 108 -7.47 -1.49 -8.66
C MET A 108 -8.48 -2.29 -9.51
N HIS A 109 -9.65 -2.64 -8.96
CA HIS A 109 -10.69 -3.37 -9.68
C HIS A 109 -11.50 -2.50 -10.65
N GLY A 110 -11.21 -1.20 -10.71
CA GLY A 110 -11.93 -0.29 -11.59
C GLY A 110 -13.24 0.26 -11.01
N PRO A 111 -14.04 0.96 -11.81
CA PRO A 111 -15.30 1.57 -11.39
C PRO A 111 -16.40 0.51 -11.15
N LYS A 112 -16.29 -0.68 -11.76
CA LYS A 112 -17.26 -1.78 -11.63
C LYS A 112 -16.95 -2.73 -10.46
N CYS A 113 -16.25 -2.24 -9.43
CA CYS A 113 -15.89 -3.07 -8.29
C CYS A 113 -17.14 -3.47 -7.49
N ARG A 114 -17.29 -4.76 -7.18
CA ARG A 114 -18.41 -5.29 -6.38
C ARG A 114 -18.50 -4.67 -4.98
N LEU A 115 -17.37 -4.25 -4.43
CA LEU A 115 -17.28 -3.63 -3.10
C LEU A 115 -17.38 -2.09 -3.14
N GLY A 116 -17.51 -1.50 -4.34
CA GLY A 116 -17.71 -0.06 -4.51
C GLY A 116 -16.70 0.83 -3.76
N SER A 117 -17.24 1.79 -2.99
CA SER A 117 -16.48 2.74 -2.18
C SER A 117 -15.66 2.09 -1.06
N ASP A 118 -16.09 0.93 -0.56
CA ASP A 118 -15.49 0.25 0.59
C ASP A 118 -14.27 -0.59 0.20
N CYS A 119 -14.03 -0.73 -1.11
CA CYS A 119 -12.87 -1.41 -1.63
C CYS A 119 -11.62 -0.53 -1.50
N THR A 120 -10.74 -0.88 -0.56
CA THR A 120 -9.45 -0.19 -0.39
C THR A 120 -8.31 -0.86 -1.19
N VAL A 121 -8.58 -1.97 -1.88
CA VAL A 121 -7.57 -2.78 -2.58
C VAL A 121 -6.92 -1.97 -3.70
N GLY A 122 -5.60 -1.78 -3.61
CA GLY A 122 -4.83 -1.03 -4.61
C GLY A 122 -5.11 0.47 -4.65
N ARG A 123 -5.76 1.03 -3.62
CA ARG A 123 -5.87 2.48 -3.46
C ARG A 123 -4.57 3.07 -2.92
N ARG A 124 -4.23 4.25 -3.42
CA ARG A 124 -3.12 5.05 -2.92
C ARG A 124 -3.39 5.60 -1.53
N LEU A 125 -4.49 6.33 -1.41
CA LEU A 125 -4.94 6.90 -0.16
C LEU A 125 -5.75 5.85 0.60
N GLN A 126 -5.30 5.52 1.81
CA GLN A 126 -6.02 4.65 2.72
C GLN A 126 -6.19 5.32 4.07
N GLU A 127 -7.41 5.26 4.59
CA GLU A 127 -7.67 5.57 5.98
C GLU A 127 -7.47 4.30 6.81
N ILE A 128 -6.67 4.41 7.86
CA ILE A 128 -6.49 3.36 8.85
C ILE A 128 -6.83 3.89 10.23
N ASN A 129 -7.34 3.01 11.09
CA ASN A 129 -7.48 3.32 12.51
C ASN A 129 -6.32 2.66 13.24
N VAL A 130 -5.65 3.42 14.09
CA VAL A 130 -4.54 2.96 14.91
C VAL A 130 -4.90 3.16 16.38
N LEU A 131 -4.92 2.06 17.12
CA LEU A 131 -4.99 2.10 18.57
C LEU A 131 -3.57 2.41 19.09
N GLY A 132 -3.40 3.62 19.62
CA GLY A 132 -2.18 4.07 20.29
C GLY A 132 -2.31 4.08 21.82
N GLY A 133 -1.17 4.20 22.50
CA GLY A 133 -1.05 4.19 23.96
C GLY A 133 -0.49 2.87 24.50
N LEU A 134 -0.75 2.58 25.77
CA LEU A 134 -0.37 1.31 26.39
C LEU A 134 -1.23 0.17 25.81
N ILE A 135 -0.60 -0.72 25.05
CA ILE A 135 -1.30 -1.79 24.32
C ILE A 135 -1.51 -3.03 25.21
N LEU A 136 -0.56 -3.35 26.09
CA LEU A 136 -0.61 -4.58 26.89
C LEU A 136 -1.88 -4.69 27.77
N PRO A 137 -2.33 -3.64 28.48
CA PRO A 137 -3.52 -3.73 29.32
C PRO A 137 -4.80 -4.04 28.52
N VAL A 138 -4.82 -3.63 27.25
CA VAL A 138 -5.99 -3.71 26.38
C VAL A 138 -5.94 -4.87 25.39
N TRP A 139 -4.86 -5.65 25.41
CA TRP A 139 -4.57 -6.68 24.40
C TRP A 139 -5.71 -7.69 24.25
N GLY A 140 -6.20 -8.23 25.37
CA GLY A 140 -7.26 -9.24 25.35
C GLY A 140 -8.59 -8.70 24.79
N ALA A 141 -8.93 -7.44 25.06
CA ALA A 141 -10.13 -6.81 24.51
C ALA A 141 -10.02 -6.63 22.99
N VAL A 142 -8.85 -6.18 22.51
CA VAL A 142 -8.56 -6.04 21.08
C VAL A 142 -8.61 -7.40 20.38
N GLU A 143 -7.94 -8.42 20.93
CA GLU A 143 -7.93 -9.77 20.37
C GLU A 143 -9.36 -10.34 20.26
N LYS A 144 -10.18 -10.19 21.31
CA LYS A 144 -11.58 -10.61 21.31
C LYS A 144 -12.41 -9.90 20.23
N ALA A 145 -12.19 -8.59 20.03
CA ALA A 145 -12.89 -7.82 19.00
C ALA A 145 -12.46 -8.22 17.58
N LEU A 146 -11.17 -8.48 17.36
CA LEU A 146 -10.63 -8.92 16.07
C LEU A 146 -11.05 -10.36 15.72
N ASN A 147 -11.14 -11.26 16.70
CA ASN A 147 -11.53 -12.65 16.46
C ASN A 147 -12.97 -12.81 15.92
N LYS A 148 -13.85 -11.83 16.20
CA LYS A 148 -15.23 -11.76 15.69
C LYS A 148 -15.32 -11.36 14.20
N GLN A 149 -14.23 -10.90 13.59
CA GLN A 149 -14.27 -10.36 12.23
C GLN A 149 -14.48 -11.46 11.18
N ALA A 150 -15.36 -11.22 10.20
CA ALA A 150 -15.64 -12.21 9.15
C ALA A 150 -14.43 -12.52 8.25
N ARG A 151 -13.58 -11.52 7.99
CA ARG A 151 -12.39 -11.67 7.14
C ARG A 151 -11.20 -12.14 7.97
N GLN A 152 -10.55 -13.23 7.57
CA GLN A 152 -9.33 -13.75 8.20
C GLN A 152 -8.22 -12.68 8.32
N ALA A 153 -8.06 -11.84 7.29
CA ALA A 153 -7.09 -10.75 7.32
C ALA A 153 -7.37 -9.69 8.40
N HIS A 154 -8.64 -9.53 8.81
CA HIS A 154 -9.07 -8.60 9.86
C HIS A 154 -8.96 -9.20 11.27
N LYS A 155 -8.77 -10.53 11.40
CA LYS A 155 -8.52 -11.18 12.70
C LYS A 155 -7.09 -11.02 13.20
N ARG A 156 -6.15 -10.75 12.28
CA ARG A 156 -4.72 -10.63 12.59
C ARG A 156 -4.40 -9.28 13.22
N ILE A 157 -3.77 -9.32 14.39
CA ILE A 157 -3.16 -8.14 15.00
C ILE A 157 -1.97 -7.70 14.14
N ARG A 158 -1.90 -6.40 13.86
CA ARG A 158 -0.82 -5.78 13.09
C ARG A 158 -0.30 -4.59 13.84
N VAL A 159 0.96 -4.66 14.25
CA VAL A 159 1.70 -3.53 14.83
C VAL A 159 2.19 -2.64 13.69
N VAL A 160 1.97 -1.34 13.80
CA VAL A 160 2.46 -0.35 12.85
C VAL A 160 3.27 0.71 13.57
N ARG A 161 4.29 1.21 12.88
CA ARG A 161 5.01 2.42 13.23
C ARG A 161 4.67 3.47 12.19
N LEU A 162 4.02 4.54 12.60
CA LEU A 162 3.71 5.70 11.77
C LEU A 162 4.73 6.81 12.05
N GLU A 163 5.09 7.53 11.01
CA GLU A 163 5.86 8.77 11.07
C GLU A 163 5.05 9.80 10.28
N THR A 164 4.69 10.88 10.95
CA THR A 164 3.91 11.97 10.34
C THR A 164 4.79 12.79 9.41
N THR A 165 4.21 13.30 8.33
CA THR A 165 4.94 14.03 7.29
C THR A 165 5.21 15.49 7.64
N ASP A 166 4.44 16.03 8.59
CA ASP A 166 4.43 17.44 8.99
C ASP A 166 5.34 17.74 10.18
N ASP A 167 5.35 16.88 11.21
CA ASP A 167 6.09 17.09 12.45
C ASP A 167 7.04 15.94 12.83
N ASN A 168 7.21 14.94 11.96
CA ASN A 168 8.06 13.75 12.20
C ASN A 168 7.74 13.01 13.51
N HIS A 169 6.51 13.12 13.99
CA HIS A 169 6.04 12.45 15.19
C HIS A 169 5.91 10.95 14.93
N ARG A 170 6.45 10.15 15.85
CA ARG A 170 6.52 8.70 15.72
C ARG A 170 5.52 8.03 16.64
N ILE A 171 4.61 7.26 16.05
CA ILE A 171 3.55 6.57 16.78
C ILE A 171 3.68 5.08 16.52
N VAL A 172 3.68 4.30 17.60
CA VAL A 172 3.57 2.84 17.53
C VAL A 172 2.18 2.46 18.02
N GLY A 173 1.48 1.61 17.26
CA GLY A 173 0.13 1.20 17.60
C GLY A 173 -0.35 -0.03 16.86
N LEU A 174 -1.60 -0.43 17.13
CA LEU A 174 -2.25 -1.56 16.46
C LEU A 174 -3.22 -1.08 15.39
N VAL A 175 -3.16 -1.66 14.19
CA VAL A 175 -4.15 -1.38 13.15
C VAL A 175 -5.47 -2.06 13.50
N ILE A 176 -6.52 -1.24 13.62
CA ILE A 176 -7.89 -1.68 13.88
C ILE A 176 -8.72 -1.56 12.59
N PRO A 177 -9.25 -2.67 12.04
CA PRO A 177 -10.18 -2.63 10.92
C PRO A 177 -11.40 -1.77 11.25
N ASN A 178 -11.95 -1.03 10.27
CA ASN A 178 -13.14 -0.19 10.46
C ASN A 178 -14.30 -0.94 11.14
N THR A 179 -14.52 -2.20 10.73
CA THR A 179 -15.58 -3.08 11.27
C THR A 179 -15.35 -3.53 12.72
N ALA A 180 -14.17 -3.30 13.28
CA ALA A 180 -13.81 -3.67 14.65
C ALA A 180 -13.68 -2.46 15.58
N VAL A 181 -13.71 -1.23 15.06
CA VAL A 181 -13.46 -0.01 15.86
C VAL A 181 -14.43 0.10 17.02
N GLU A 182 -15.73 -0.03 16.76
CA GLU A 182 -16.78 0.08 17.78
C GLU A 182 -16.63 -1.00 18.86
N SER A 183 -16.47 -2.27 18.46
CA SER A 183 -16.26 -3.37 19.42
C SER A 183 -14.98 -3.23 20.25
N VAL A 184 -13.93 -2.61 19.69
CA VAL A 184 -12.73 -2.28 20.45
C VAL A 184 -13.03 -1.18 21.46
N LEU A 185 -13.69 -0.08 21.06
CA LEU A 185 -14.02 1.02 21.96
C LEU A 185 -14.91 0.59 23.12
N GLU A 186 -15.94 -0.24 22.89
CA GLU A 186 -16.76 -0.85 23.95
C GLU A 186 -15.89 -1.68 24.90
N GLY A 187 -15.01 -2.50 24.34
CA GLY A 187 -14.08 -3.33 25.09
C GLY A 187 -12.97 -2.54 25.80
N LEU A 188 -12.94 -1.22 25.70
CA LEU A 188 -11.98 -0.34 26.38
C LEU A 188 -12.63 0.55 27.45
N GLN A 189 -13.97 0.58 27.56
CA GLN A 189 -14.68 1.46 28.50
C GLN A 189 -14.24 1.22 29.96
N TRP A 190 -14.01 -0.05 30.36
CA TRP A 190 -13.53 -0.41 31.70
C TRP A 190 -12.11 0.06 32.05
N VAL A 191 -11.32 0.51 31.07
CA VAL A 191 -9.97 1.04 31.31
C VAL A 191 -10.02 2.52 31.67
N GLN A 192 -11.08 3.24 31.27
CA GLN A 192 -11.27 4.63 31.66
C GLN A 192 -11.58 4.78 33.15
N ASP A 193 -12.11 3.72 33.79
CA ASP A 193 -12.47 3.71 35.20
C ASP A 193 -11.29 3.41 36.16
N ILE A 194 -10.09 3.11 35.63
CA ILE A 194 -8.90 2.74 36.44
C ILE A 194 -8.01 3.94 36.76
N ASP A 195 -8.18 5.05 36.04
CA ASP A 195 -7.40 6.29 36.20
C ASP A 195 -8.15 7.39 37.00
N GLU A 196 -9.26 7.07 37.69
CA GLU A 196 -9.91 7.94 38.70
C GLU A 196 -9.56 7.55 40.15
#